data_AF-A0A929YX05-F1
#
_entry.id   AF-A0A929YX05-F1
#
_cell.length_a   1.000
_cell.length_b   1.000
_cell.length_c   1.000
_cell.angle_alpha   90.00
_cell.angle_beta   90.00
_cell.angle_gamma   90.00
#
_symmetry.space_group_name_H-M   'P 1'
#
loop_
_entity.id
_entity.type
_entity.pdbx_description
1 polymer ?
#
loop_
_entity_poly.entity_id
_entity_poly.type
_entity_poly.pdbx_seq_one_letter_code
_entity_poly.pdbx_strand_id
1 'polypeptide(L)'
;SNKEPSIFLVTNLDTDECIQWDNQFQASKFYGIPQAQISHLIKDNKIYKNLKFTFIQKINYKSASAYTNFKNTLENITIVSIFTNEIKIFETQVDLKKFFDLQGHSILDYKKNNQLIHSEWKIL
;
A
#
# COMPACT_ATOMS: atom_id res chain seq x y z
N SER A 1 -18.08 -5.37 12.91
CA SER A 1 -17.28 -4.25 13.42
C SER A 1 -16.75 -3.42 12.27
N ASN A 2 -17.07 -2.13 12.23
CA ASN A 2 -16.65 -1.25 11.15
C ASN A 2 -15.12 -1.04 11.23
N LYS A 3 -14.36 -1.61 10.28
CA LYS A 3 -12.88 -1.64 10.28
C LYS A 3 -12.26 -0.38 9.66
N GLU A 4 -13.01 0.71 9.63
CA GLU A 4 -12.53 1.97 9.06
C GLU A 4 -11.36 2.52 9.88
N PRO A 5 -10.23 2.83 9.21
CA PRO A 5 -9.11 3.47 9.87
C PRO A 5 -9.52 4.83 10.44
N SER A 6 -8.78 5.27 11.45
CA SER A 6 -9.10 6.45 12.24
C SER A 6 -7.91 7.37 12.23
N ILE A 7 -8.16 8.66 12.01
CA ILE A 7 -7.18 9.70 12.28
C ILE A 7 -7.28 10.03 13.78
N PHE A 8 -6.14 10.06 14.44
CA PHE A 8 -6.02 10.39 15.85
C PHE A 8 -4.77 11.22 16.10
N LEU A 9 -4.84 12.09 17.10
CA LEU A 9 -3.73 12.88 17.59
C LEU A 9 -3.11 12.16 18.79
N VAL A 10 -1.78 12.16 18.87
CA VAL A 10 -1.05 11.80 20.07
C VAL A 10 -0.36 13.04 20.60
N THR A 11 -0.76 13.49 21.78
CA THR A 11 -0.16 14.62 22.48
C THR A 11 0.74 14.11 23.59
N ASN A 12 2.00 14.51 23.58
CA ASN A 12 2.90 14.32 24.70
C ASN A 12 2.65 15.42 25.73
N LEU A 13 2.14 15.04 26.90
CA LEU A 13 1.75 15.97 27.97
C LEU A 13 2.93 16.63 28.68
N ASP A 14 4.15 16.13 28.48
CA ASP A 14 5.35 16.72 29.09
C ASP A 14 5.98 17.81 28.21
N THR A 15 5.75 17.76 26.91
CA THR A 15 6.41 18.64 25.91
C THR A 15 5.43 19.44 25.06
N ASP A 16 4.14 19.16 25.20
CA ASP A 16 3.04 19.63 24.34
C ASP A 16 3.20 19.27 22.85
N GLU A 17 4.16 18.40 22.51
CA GLU A 17 4.34 17.90 21.15
C GLU A 17 3.13 17.07 20.70
N CYS A 18 2.64 17.36 19.50
CA CYS A 18 1.47 16.71 18.91
C CYS A 18 1.86 16.04 17.59
N ILE A 19 1.59 14.73 17.48
CA ILE A 19 1.79 13.97 16.24
C ILE A 19 0.46 13.36 15.82
N GLN A 20 0.03 13.70 14.60
CA GLN A 20 -1.17 13.12 14.00
C GLN A 20 -0.83 11.81 13.29
N TRP A 21 -1.66 10.79 13.49
CA TRP A 21 -1.54 9.48 12.86
C TRP A 21 -2.84 9.12 12.16
N ASP A 22 -2.73 8.49 10.99
CA ASP A 22 -3.83 7.84 10.25
C ASP A 22 -3.72 6.31 10.28
N ASN A 23 -2.62 5.79 10.84
CA ASN A 23 -2.27 4.38 10.83
C ASN A 23 -1.78 3.92 12.23
N GLN A 24 -2.63 3.15 12.91
CA GLN A 24 -2.32 2.60 14.24
C GLN A 24 -1.12 1.62 14.23
N PHE A 25 -0.81 0.98 13.11
CA PHE A 25 0.35 0.08 13.00
C PHE A 25 1.66 0.85 13.00
N GLN A 26 1.73 1.98 12.29
CA GLN A 26 2.91 2.83 12.31
C GLN A 26 3.09 3.50 13.69
N ALA A 27 1.99 4.00 14.27
CA ALA A 27 2.01 4.53 15.64
C ALA A 27 2.47 3.45 16.65
N SER A 28 2.04 2.20 16.48
CA SER A 28 2.47 1.09 17.32
C SER A 28 3.99 0.88 17.29
N LYS A 29 4.61 0.97 16.11
CA LYS A 29 6.07 0.88 15.97
C LYS A 29 6.78 2.09 16.58
N PHE A 30 6.23 3.28 16.38
CA PHE A 30 6.83 4.53 16.86
C PHE A 30 6.84 4.61 18.39
N TYR A 31 5.72 4.29 19.05
CA TYR A 31 5.60 4.39 20.51
C TYR A 31 5.91 3.08 21.25
N GLY A 32 6.09 1.97 20.54
CA GLY A 32 6.25 0.64 21.14
C GLY A 32 5.00 0.14 21.88
N ILE A 33 3.80 0.60 21.48
CA ILE A 33 2.53 0.24 22.10
C ILE A 33 1.78 -0.72 21.17
N PRO A 34 1.23 -1.86 21.63
CA PRO A 34 0.45 -2.76 20.79
C PRO A 34 -0.74 -2.06 20.10
N GLN A 35 -0.96 -2.37 18.83
CA GLN A 35 -2.04 -1.75 18.04
C GLN A 35 -3.43 -1.91 18.70
N ALA A 36 -3.73 -3.08 19.27
CA ALA A 36 -4.98 -3.31 19.99
C ALA A 36 -5.14 -2.35 21.18
N GLN A 37 -4.05 -2.07 21.89
CA GLN A 37 -4.04 -1.13 23.01
C GLN A 37 -4.24 0.31 22.53
N ILE A 38 -3.57 0.73 21.44
CA ILE A 38 -3.80 2.05 20.82
C ILE A 38 -5.29 2.23 20.46
N SER A 39 -5.92 1.20 19.88
CA SER A 39 -7.35 1.24 19.57
C SER A 39 -8.22 1.52 20.82
N HIS A 40 -7.91 0.87 21.94
CA HIS A 40 -8.60 1.13 23.21
C HIS A 40 -8.31 2.54 23.76
N LEU A 41 -7.06 3.01 23.68
CA LEU A 41 -6.68 4.35 24.16
C LEU A 41 -7.42 5.45 23.40
N ILE A 42 -7.52 5.32 22.08
CA ILE A 42 -8.28 6.25 21.22
C ILE A 42 -9.77 6.23 21.57
N LYS A 43 -10.35 5.03 21.72
CA LYS A 43 -11.79 4.85 21.99
C LYS A 43 -12.19 5.44 23.35
N ASP A 44 -11.38 5.17 24.37
CA ASP A 44 -11.67 5.57 25.74
C ASP A 44 -11.12 6.96 26.09
N ASN A 45 -10.45 7.64 25.15
CA ASN A 45 -9.72 8.91 25.35
C ASN A 45 -8.79 8.86 26.57
N LYS A 46 -8.08 7.73 26.72
CA LYS A 46 -7.22 7.45 27.87
C LYS A 46 -5.80 7.93 27.64
N ILE A 47 -5.16 8.32 28.74
CA ILE A 47 -3.74 8.64 28.79
C ILE A 47 -2.96 7.34 29.02
N TYR A 48 -1.91 7.13 28.25
CA TYR A 48 -0.93 6.07 28.46
C TYR A 48 0.42 6.71 28.76
N LYS A 49 0.88 6.57 30.01
CA LYS A 49 2.04 7.31 30.53
C LYS A 49 1.81 8.83 30.40
N ASN A 50 2.61 9.50 29.58
CA ASN A 50 2.52 10.92 29.26
C ASN A 50 1.85 11.17 27.89
N LEU A 51 1.33 10.14 27.22
CA LEU A 51 0.75 10.26 25.88
C LEU A 51 -0.78 10.22 25.94
N LYS A 52 -1.42 11.28 25.45
CA LYS A 52 -2.87 11.35 25.29
C LYS A 52 -3.24 11.03 23.85
N PHE A 53 -4.10 10.03 23.66
CA PHE A 53 -4.60 9.62 22.34
C PHE A 53 -6.00 10.21 22.13
N THR A 54 -6.13 11.15 21.20
CA THR A 54 -7.40 11.83 20.92
C THR A 54 -7.88 11.46 19.53
N PHE A 55 -9.04 10.81 19.47
CA PHE A 55 -9.72 10.55 18.21
C PHE A 55 -10.08 11.87 17.52
N ILE A 56 -9.77 11.99 16.22
CA ILE A 56 -10.16 13.14 15.41
C ILE A 56 -11.36 12.76 14.54
N GLN A 57 -11.17 11.79 13.65
CA GLN A 57 -12.21 11.38 12.72
C GLN A 57 -12.01 9.97 12.19
N LYS A 58 -13.11 9.35 11.76
CA LYS A 58 -13.06 8.18 10.89
C LYS A 58 -12.77 8.68 9.49
N ILE A 59 -11.81 8.03 8.83
CA ILE A 59 -11.65 8.21 7.40
C ILE A 59 -12.53 7.18 6.72
N ASN A 60 -13.50 7.68 5.94
CA ASN A 60 -14.16 6.88 4.92
C ASN A 60 -13.08 6.46 3.93
N TYR A 61 -12.48 5.29 4.18
CA TYR A 61 -11.61 4.68 3.20
C TYR A 61 -12.50 4.40 1.99
N LYS A 62 -12.41 5.24 0.94
CA LYS A 62 -12.81 4.80 -0.40
C LYS A 62 -12.10 3.47 -0.58
N SER A 63 -12.86 2.41 -0.79
CA SER A 63 -12.43 1.03 -0.86
C SER A 63 -11.29 0.83 -1.87
N ALA A 64 -10.08 1.14 -1.44
CA ALA A 64 -8.86 0.63 -2.03
C ALA A 64 -8.33 -0.43 -1.10
N SER A 65 -8.88 -1.64 -1.22
CA SER A 65 -8.13 -2.83 -0.84
C SER A 65 -6.78 -2.78 -1.57
N ALA A 66 -5.77 -3.52 -1.09
CA ALA A 66 -4.50 -3.68 -1.80
C ALA A 66 -4.69 -3.94 -3.31
N TYR A 67 -5.82 -4.56 -3.70
CA TYR A 67 -6.26 -4.78 -5.07
C TYR A 67 -6.58 -3.51 -5.88
N THR A 68 -7.21 -2.48 -5.31
CA THR A 68 -7.49 -1.22 -6.04
C THR A 68 -6.26 -0.32 -6.11
N ASN A 69 -5.40 -0.33 -5.07
CA ASN A 69 -4.08 0.32 -5.17
C ASN A 69 -3.18 -0.39 -6.20
N PHE A 70 -3.25 -1.72 -6.28
CA PHE A 70 -2.61 -2.52 -7.36
C PHE A 70 -3.16 -2.18 -8.75
N LYS A 71 -4.48 -1.98 -8.89
CA LYS A 71 -5.11 -1.43 -10.11
C LYS A 71 -4.83 0.06 -10.36
N ASN A 72 -4.31 0.82 -9.41
CA ASN A 72 -3.99 2.24 -9.61
C ASN A 72 -2.49 2.48 -9.82
N THR A 73 -1.63 1.50 -9.53
CA THR A 73 -0.24 1.43 -10.03
C THR A 73 -0.15 0.92 -11.48
N LEU A 74 -1.27 0.90 -12.22
CA LEU A 74 -1.31 0.58 -13.64
C LEU A 74 -0.71 1.75 -14.43
N GLU A 75 0.61 1.81 -14.48
CA GLU A 75 1.24 2.24 -15.73
C GLU A 75 1.00 1.13 -16.74
N ASN A 76 0.36 1.48 -17.85
CA ASN A 76 0.18 0.60 -19.00
C ASN A 76 1.51 -0.11 -19.30
N ILE A 77 1.50 -1.44 -19.30
CA ILE A 77 2.70 -2.22 -19.55
C ILE A 77 2.86 -2.31 -21.06
N THR A 78 3.82 -1.55 -21.56
CA THR A 78 4.18 -1.57 -22.96
C THR A 78 5.24 -2.63 -23.17
N ILE A 79 5.00 -3.52 -24.13
CA ILE A 79 5.99 -4.48 -24.59
C ILE A 79 6.22 -4.32 -26.08
N VAL A 80 7.42 -4.65 -26.53
CA VAL A 80 7.81 -4.60 -27.93
C VAL A 80 8.45 -5.91 -28.35
N SER A 81 8.06 -6.44 -29.51
CA SER A 81 8.79 -7.55 -30.14
C SER A 81 10.11 -7.02 -30.70
N ILE A 82 11.22 -7.64 -30.33
CA ILE A 82 12.54 -7.24 -30.82
C ILE A 82 12.78 -7.61 -32.29
N PHE A 83 11.93 -8.46 -32.87
CA PHE A 83 12.06 -8.91 -34.26
C PHE A 83 11.17 -8.11 -35.20
N THR A 84 9.93 -7.80 -34.78
CA THR A 84 8.93 -7.15 -35.64
C THR A 84 8.67 -5.69 -35.29
N ASN A 85 9.20 -5.19 -34.16
CA ASN A 85 8.85 -3.89 -33.56
C ASN A 85 7.34 -3.75 -33.25
N GLU A 86 6.59 -4.85 -33.22
CA GLU A 86 5.19 -4.83 -32.81
C GLU A 86 5.09 -4.40 -31.35
N ILE A 87 4.21 -3.45 -31.07
CA ILE A 87 3.95 -2.95 -29.72
C ILE A 87 2.62 -3.50 -29.23
N LYS A 88 2.63 -4.08 -28.03
CA LYS A 88 1.41 -4.46 -27.31
C LYS A 88 1.36 -3.71 -25.98
N ILE A 89 0.18 -3.25 -25.62
CA ILE A 89 -0.07 -2.51 -24.39
C ILE A 89 -1.07 -3.31 -23.56
N PHE A 90 -0.69 -3.61 -22.32
CA PHE A 90 -1.54 -4.32 -21.38
C PHE A 90 -1.92 -3.38 -20.24
N GLU A 91 -3.21 -3.33 -19.93
CA GLU A 91 -3.71 -2.53 -18.81
C GLU A 91 -3.11 -3.04 -17.51
N THR A 92 -3.06 -4.38 -17.30
CA THR A 92 -2.57 -4.99 -16.06
C THR A 92 -1.50 -6.06 -16.29
N GLN A 93 -0.67 -6.30 -15.26
CA GLN A 93 0.27 -7.44 -15.24
C GLN A 93 -0.45 -8.79 -15.38
N VAL A 94 -1.70 -8.87 -14.92
CA VAL A 94 -2.50 -10.10 -15.01
C VAL A 94 -2.85 -10.39 -16.47
N ASP A 95 -3.19 -9.37 -17.24
CA ASP A 95 -3.56 -9.53 -18.65
C ASP A 95 -2.35 -9.94 -19.50
N LEU A 96 -1.20 -9.32 -19.26
CA LEU A 96 0.06 -9.72 -19.90
C LEU A 96 0.39 -11.18 -19.58
N LYS A 97 0.34 -11.58 -18.29
CA LYS A 97 0.65 -12.96 -17.89
C LYS A 97 -0.30 -13.96 -18.53
N LYS A 98 -1.60 -13.64 -18.60
CA LYS A 98 -2.58 -14.50 -19.27
C LYS A 98 -2.31 -14.61 -20.76
N PHE A 99 -1.96 -13.51 -21.42
CA PHE A 99 -1.70 -13.49 -22.86
C PHE A 99 -0.48 -14.37 -23.23
N PHE A 100 0.57 -14.34 -22.41
CA PHE A 100 1.80 -15.12 -22.65
C PHE A 100 1.88 -16.45 -21.89
N ASP A 101 0.81 -16.84 -21.18
CA ASP A 101 0.77 -18.01 -20.28
C ASP A 101 1.95 -18.09 -19.30
N LEU A 102 2.26 -16.96 -18.65
CA LEU A 102 3.39 -16.85 -17.71
C LEU A 102 3.00 -17.32 -16.31
N GLN A 103 3.67 -18.36 -15.83
CA GLN A 103 3.54 -18.88 -14.46
C GLN A 103 4.63 -18.29 -13.54
N GLY A 104 4.24 -17.84 -12.34
CA GLY A 104 5.17 -17.58 -11.21
C GLY A 104 6.10 -16.35 -11.27
N HIS A 105 6.52 -15.87 -12.44
CA HIS A 105 7.51 -14.78 -12.53
C HIS A 105 6.90 -13.39 -12.30
N SER A 106 7.61 -12.50 -11.60
CA SER A 106 7.22 -11.10 -11.47
C SER A 106 7.55 -10.34 -12.75
N ILE A 107 6.63 -9.53 -13.28
CA ILE A 107 6.88 -8.67 -14.45
C ILE A 107 8.02 -7.68 -14.17
N LEU A 108 8.17 -7.28 -12.90
CA LEU A 108 9.28 -6.44 -12.46
C LEU A 108 10.65 -7.10 -12.64
N ASP A 109 10.75 -8.42 -12.52
CA ASP A 109 12.01 -9.14 -12.71
C ASP A 109 12.44 -9.12 -14.17
N TYR A 110 11.49 -9.23 -15.09
CA TYR A 110 11.77 -9.08 -16.53
C TYR A 110 12.34 -7.69 -16.85
N LYS A 111 11.73 -6.63 -16.30
CA LYS A 111 12.18 -5.25 -16.50
C LYS A 111 13.55 -5.00 -15.85
N LYS A 112 13.73 -5.42 -14.60
CA LYS A 112 14.98 -5.21 -13.84
C LYS A 112 16.17 -5.95 -14.46
N ASN A 113 15.95 -7.19 -14.92
CA ASN A 113 17.00 -8.04 -15.46
C ASN A 113 17.11 -7.96 -17.00
N ASN A 114 16.33 -7.09 -17.65
CA ASN A 114 16.24 -6.96 -19.10
C ASN A 114 16.01 -8.32 -19.80
N GLN A 115 15.18 -9.17 -19.20
CA GLN A 115 14.83 -10.49 -19.73
C GLN A 115 13.70 -10.38 -20.77
N LEU A 116 13.72 -11.29 -21.74
CA LEU A 116 12.70 -11.37 -22.78
C LEU A 116 11.65 -12.42 -22.42
N ILE A 117 10.39 -12.10 -22.67
CA ILE A 117 9.29 -13.07 -22.64
C ILE A 117 9.33 -13.89 -23.93
N HIS A 118 9.36 -15.23 -23.80
CA HIS A 118 9.49 -16.18 -24.92
C HIS A 118 10.66 -15.87 -25.88
N SER A 119 11.75 -15.28 -25.35
CA SER A 119 12.93 -14.87 -26.13
C SER A 119 12.67 -13.82 -27.22
N GLU A 120 11.52 -13.14 -27.20
CA GLU A 120 11.11 -12.19 -28.24
C GLU A 120 10.64 -10.84 -27.68
N TRP A 121 9.86 -10.87 -26.60
CA TRP A 121 9.11 -9.70 -26.16
C TRP A 121 9.83 -9.00 -25.01
N LYS A 122 10.16 -7.73 -25.22
CA LYS A 122 10.81 -6.87 -24.21
C LYS A 122 9.77 -5.97 -23.54
N ILE A 123 9.77 -5.92 -22.21
CA ILE A 123 8.99 -4.96 -21.42
C ILE A 123 9.74 -3.63 -21.35
N LEU A 124 9.04 -2.52 -21.61
CA LEU A 124 9.57 -1.15 -21.57
C LEU A 124 9.42 -0.50 -20.18
#